data_AF-A0A0B8P0P7-F1
#
_entry.id   AF-A0A0B8P0P7-F1
#
_cell.length_a   1.000
_cell.length_b   1.000
_cell.length_c   1.000
_cell.angle_alpha   90.00
_cell.angle_beta   90.00
_cell.angle_gamma   90.00
#
_symmetry.space_group_name_H-M   'P 1'
#
loop_
_entity.id
_entity.type
_entity.pdbx_description
1 polymer ?
#
loop_
_entity_poly.entity_id
_entity_poly.type
_entity_poly.pdbx_seq_one_letter_code
_entity_poly.pdbx_strand_id
1 'polypeptide(L)'
;MKELGYRPNANARALVSQTTNTLGVLVSDVADPFFGSMVGAVDKVARANGKHILIGNGYHSADEERRAIELLINSRCQALVIHAKGISDKELIDYANEVKGLVVINRHIPEIASRCISLDNYKGAYMATEHLIAQGHSQIACIASSHQISDSEERVAGFEDAMKANGIELNPHCIEYGEPNNQGGSQQ
;
A
#
# COMPACT_ATOMS: atom_id res chain seq x y z
N MET A 1 -42.70 9.54 8.29
CA MET A 1 -41.39 9.03 8.79
C MET A 1 -40.43 10.13 9.28
N LYS A 2 -40.45 11.38 8.77
CA LYS A 2 -39.61 12.48 9.30
C LYS A 2 -40.09 13.07 10.64
N GLU A 3 -41.33 12.84 11.06
CA GLU A 3 -41.90 13.41 12.29
C GLU A 3 -41.48 12.72 13.60
N LEU A 4 -40.89 11.52 13.54
CA LEU A 4 -40.53 10.73 14.74
C LEU A 4 -39.02 10.71 15.04
N GLY A 5 -38.20 11.40 14.25
CA GLY A 5 -36.73 11.35 14.40
C GLY A 5 -36.13 9.95 14.23
N TYR A 6 -36.88 9.00 13.65
CA TYR A 6 -36.48 7.60 13.53
C TYR A 6 -35.25 7.49 12.62
N ARG A 7 -34.11 7.17 13.22
CA ARG A 7 -32.89 6.78 12.52
C ARG A 7 -32.88 5.27 12.37
N PRO A 8 -33.10 4.72 11.17
CA PRO A 8 -33.06 3.28 10.99
C PRO A 8 -31.68 2.73 11.38
N ASN A 9 -31.68 1.74 12.28
CA ASN A 9 -30.48 1.16 12.84
C ASN A 9 -29.72 0.38 11.75
N ALA A 10 -28.51 0.84 11.41
CA ALA A 10 -27.67 0.22 10.41
C ALA A 10 -27.31 -1.24 10.77
N ASN A 11 -27.12 -1.54 12.06
CA ASN A 11 -26.81 -2.89 12.54
C ASN A 11 -28.02 -3.83 12.38
N ALA A 12 -29.23 -3.34 12.67
CA ALA A 12 -30.45 -4.13 12.48
C ALA A 12 -30.73 -4.43 11.00
N ARG A 13 -30.46 -3.48 10.10
CA ARG A 13 -30.54 -3.70 8.65
C ARG A 13 -29.44 -4.64 8.15
N ALA A 14 -28.21 -4.53 8.65
CA ALA A 14 -27.12 -5.43 8.30
C ALA A 14 -27.42 -6.87 8.76
N LEU A 15 -28.09 -7.05 9.91
CA LEU A 15 -28.54 -8.37 10.39
C LEU A 15 -29.53 -9.04 9.41
N VAL A 16 -30.45 -8.26 8.84
CA VAL A 16 -31.50 -8.74 7.93
C VAL A 16 -31.00 -8.87 6.49
N SER A 17 -30.16 -7.94 6.02
CA SER A 17 -29.63 -7.91 4.65
C SER A 17 -28.31 -8.68 4.46
N GLN A 18 -27.72 -9.18 5.55
CA GLN A 18 -26.39 -9.80 5.61
C GLN A 18 -25.25 -8.97 5.00
N THR A 19 -25.47 -7.67 4.77
CA THR A 19 -24.57 -6.82 4.00
C THR A 19 -24.45 -5.44 4.64
N THR A 20 -23.23 -4.89 4.65
CA THR A 20 -22.99 -3.48 4.99
C THR A 20 -22.64 -2.72 3.72
N ASN A 21 -22.97 -1.42 3.64
CA ASN A 21 -22.49 -0.56 2.57
C ASN A 21 -21.03 -0.11 2.81
N THR A 22 -20.22 -0.93 3.49
CA THR A 22 -18.87 -0.56 3.96
C THR A 22 -17.80 -1.37 3.25
N LEU A 23 -16.75 -0.68 2.81
CA LEU A 23 -15.50 -1.24 2.29
C LEU A 23 -14.41 -1.11 3.35
N GLY A 24 -13.56 -2.12 3.52
CA GLY A 24 -12.39 -2.01 4.39
C GLY A 24 -11.17 -1.53 3.62
N VAL A 25 -10.37 -0.67 4.23
CA VAL A 25 -9.09 -0.20 3.67
C VAL A 25 -8.02 -0.37 4.73
N LEU A 26 -6.99 -1.17 4.45
CA LEU A 26 -5.80 -1.27 5.31
C LEU A 26 -4.65 -0.52 4.65
N VAL A 27 -4.03 0.37 5.41
CA VAL A 27 -2.82 1.11 5.03
C VAL A 27 -1.75 0.92 6.10
N SER A 28 -0.50 1.28 5.80
CA SER A 28 0.54 1.25 6.84
C SER A 28 0.27 2.31 7.92
N ASP A 29 0.28 3.59 7.54
CA ASP A 29 -0.08 4.71 8.41
C ASP A 29 -0.90 5.74 7.62
N VAL A 30 -2.13 6.02 8.06
CA VAL A 30 -3.02 7.00 7.42
C VAL A 30 -2.50 8.44 7.48
N ALA A 31 -1.60 8.74 8.42
CA ALA A 31 -1.00 10.08 8.56
C ALA A 31 0.05 10.36 7.48
N ASP A 32 0.60 9.32 6.85
CA ASP A 32 1.57 9.45 5.77
C ASP A 32 0.90 10.00 4.50
N PRO A 33 1.50 11.00 3.81
CA PRO A 33 0.90 11.63 2.63
C PRO A 33 0.56 10.68 1.47
N PHE A 34 1.37 9.62 1.25
CA PHE A 34 1.11 8.63 0.22
C PHE A 34 -0.15 7.83 0.55
N PHE A 35 -0.24 7.32 1.78
CA PHE A 35 -1.41 6.54 2.22
C PHE A 35 -2.67 7.41 2.37
N GLY A 36 -2.55 8.65 2.84
CA GLY A 36 -3.67 9.60 2.90
C GLY A 36 -4.26 9.88 1.52
N SER A 37 -3.41 10.05 0.51
CA SER A 37 -3.84 10.22 -0.89
C SER A 37 -4.56 8.98 -1.42
N MET A 38 -4.02 7.79 -1.13
CA MET A 38 -4.63 6.51 -1.52
C MET A 38 -6.01 6.32 -0.88
N VAL A 39 -6.14 6.53 0.44
CA VAL A 39 -7.42 6.47 1.15
C VAL A 39 -8.41 7.46 0.57
N GLY A 40 -7.99 8.70 0.30
CA GLY A 40 -8.83 9.72 -0.32
C GLY A 40 -9.37 9.31 -1.71
N ALA A 41 -8.55 8.63 -2.52
CA ALA A 41 -8.96 8.12 -3.82
C ALA A 41 -9.96 6.96 -3.70
N VAL A 42 -9.70 5.99 -2.82
CA VAL A 42 -10.61 4.87 -2.55
C VAL A 42 -11.96 5.39 -2.04
N ASP A 43 -11.92 6.34 -1.10
CA ASP A 43 -13.11 6.96 -0.54
C ASP A 43 -13.96 7.66 -1.61
N LYS A 44 -13.34 8.45 -2.49
CA LYS A 44 -14.03 9.14 -3.58
C LYS A 44 -14.84 8.16 -4.44
N VAL A 45 -14.25 7.02 -4.80
CA VAL A 45 -14.91 5.97 -5.59
C VAL A 45 -16.01 5.27 -4.77
N ALA A 46 -15.75 4.97 -3.49
CA ALA A 46 -16.73 4.35 -2.60
C ALA A 46 -17.98 5.23 -2.46
N ARG A 47 -17.83 6.53 -2.18
CA ARG A 47 -18.95 7.48 -2.05
C ARG A 47 -19.76 7.59 -3.33
N ALA A 48 -19.09 7.64 -4.49
CA ALA A 48 -19.76 7.68 -5.79
C ALA A 48 -20.67 6.46 -6.04
N ASN A 49 -20.41 5.35 -5.34
CA ASN A 49 -21.19 4.11 -5.39
C ASN A 49 -22.09 3.90 -4.16
N GLY A 50 -22.34 4.94 -3.36
CA GLY A 50 -23.20 4.87 -2.17
C GLY A 50 -22.62 4.02 -1.03
N LYS A 51 -21.29 3.85 -1.00
CA LYS A 51 -20.56 3.09 0.02
C LYS A 51 -19.77 4.01 0.96
N HIS A 52 -19.45 3.49 2.13
CA HIS A 52 -18.56 4.08 3.12
C HIS A 52 -17.27 3.26 3.24
N ILE A 53 -16.22 3.84 3.80
CA ILE A 53 -14.97 3.13 4.08
C ILE A 53 -14.75 3.01 5.59
N LEU A 54 -14.13 1.91 6.01
CA LEU A 54 -13.55 1.70 7.33
C LEU A 54 -12.06 1.51 7.15
N ILE A 55 -11.25 2.28 7.89
CA ILE A 55 -9.80 2.32 7.72
C ILE A 55 -9.14 1.60 8.90
N GLY A 56 -8.18 0.72 8.61
CA GLY A 56 -7.25 0.14 9.57
C GLY A 56 -5.81 0.54 9.26
N ASN A 57 -4.97 0.60 10.29
CA ASN A 57 -3.53 0.83 10.16
C ASN A 57 -2.77 -0.47 10.50
N GLY A 58 -1.75 -0.79 9.71
CA GLY A 58 -0.94 -2.00 9.87
C GLY A 58 0.53 -1.74 10.25
N TYR A 59 1.06 -0.55 10.01
CA TYR A 59 2.44 -0.14 10.34
C TYR A 59 3.53 -1.14 9.90
N HIS A 60 3.31 -1.87 8.80
CA HIS A 60 4.18 -2.97 8.34
C HIS A 60 4.44 -4.07 9.39
N SER A 61 3.62 -4.15 10.45
CA SER A 61 3.70 -5.14 11.50
C SER A 61 2.73 -6.28 11.20
N ALA A 62 3.24 -7.51 11.09
CA ALA A 62 2.41 -8.68 10.81
C ALA A 62 1.25 -8.81 11.81
N ASP A 63 1.48 -8.50 13.08
CA ASP A 63 0.47 -8.62 14.12
C ASP A 63 -0.59 -7.52 14.06
N GLU A 64 -0.21 -6.27 13.75
CA GLU A 64 -1.16 -5.17 13.57
C GLU A 64 -1.96 -5.33 12.28
N GLU A 65 -1.31 -5.70 11.18
CA GLU A 65 -1.96 -5.99 9.90
C GLU A 65 -3.00 -7.10 10.06
N ARG A 66 -2.65 -8.21 10.73
CA ARG A 66 -3.58 -9.31 11.00
C ARG A 66 -4.79 -8.85 11.78
N ARG A 67 -4.57 -8.15 12.91
CA ARG A 67 -5.66 -7.60 13.74
C ARG A 67 -6.57 -6.66 12.94
N ALA A 68 -5.97 -5.79 12.11
CA ALA A 68 -6.72 -4.84 11.31
C ALA A 68 -7.56 -5.55 10.24
N ILE A 69 -7.00 -6.53 9.52
CA ILE A 69 -7.74 -7.33 8.53
C ILE A 69 -8.91 -8.05 9.21
N GLU A 70 -8.66 -8.74 10.32
CA GLU A 70 -9.70 -9.46 11.07
C GLU A 70 -10.80 -8.52 11.57
N LEU A 71 -10.45 -7.32 12.04
CA LEU A 71 -11.42 -6.31 12.45
C LEU A 71 -12.28 -5.84 11.26
N LEU A 72 -11.70 -5.63 10.08
CA LEU A 72 -12.44 -5.24 8.87
C LEU A 72 -13.39 -6.35 8.42
N ILE A 73 -12.95 -7.61 8.46
CA ILE A 73 -13.77 -8.80 8.16
C ILE A 73 -14.92 -8.92 9.16
N ASN A 74 -14.63 -8.83 10.46
CA ASN A 74 -15.63 -8.90 11.54
C ASN A 74 -16.62 -7.74 11.49
N SER A 75 -16.20 -6.58 10.98
CA SER A 75 -17.05 -5.43 10.69
C SER A 75 -17.92 -5.60 9.44
N ARG A 76 -17.90 -6.79 8.83
CA ARG A 76 -18.70 -7.17 7.66
C ARG A 76 -18.43 -6.31 6.42
N CYS A 77 -17.18 -5.89 6.24
CA CYS A 77 -16.76 -5.23 5.00
C CYS A 77 -16.83 -6.25 3.85
N GLN A 78 -17.57 -5.93 2.77
CA GLN A 78 -17.77 -6.88 1.66
C GLN A 78 -16.58 -7.00 0.72
N ALA A 79 -15.73 -5.98 0.72
CA ALA A 79 -14.53 -5.91 -0.09
C ALA A 79 -13.48 -5.14 0.71
N LEU A 80 -12.21 -5.48 0.45
CA LEU A 80 -11.07 -4.98 1.19
C LEU A 80 -10.02 -4.49 0.20
N VAL A 81 -9.47 -3.31 0.45
CA VAL A 81 -8.29 -2.80 -0.25
C VAL A 81 -7.14 -2.81 0.74
N ILE A 82 -6.17 -3.69 0.52
CA ILE A 82 -5.15 -4.02 1.51
C ILE A 82 -3.76 -3.63 0.99
N HIS A 83 -3.12 -2.69 1.66
CA HIS A 83 -1.66 -2.56 1.63
C HIS A 83 -1.10 -3.24 2.89
N ALA A 84 -0.29 -4.28 2.70
CA ALA A 84 0.29 -5.05 3.79
C ALA A 84 1.65 -5.64 3.38
N LYS A 85 2.66 -5.41 4.20
CA LYS A 85 4.05 -5.84 3.96
C LYS A 85 4.60 -6.71 5.09
N GLY A 86 3.96 -6.74 6.26
CA GLY A 86 4.39 -7.54 7.41
C GLY A 86 3.90 -8.99 7.37
N ILE A 87 2.64 -9.24 7.01
CA ILE A 87 2.08 -10.60 6.92
C ILE A 87 2.62 -11.37 5.71
N SER A 88 2.58 -12.70 5.80
CA SER A 88 3.04 -13.59 4.72
C SER A 88 2.11 -13.60 3.52
N ASP A 89 2.63 -14.00 2.35
CA ASP A 89 1.81 -14.20 1.15
C ASP A 89 0.73 -15.26 1.38
N LYS A 90 1.06 -16.31 2.14
CA LYS A 90 0.13 -17.37 2.51
C LYS A 90 -1.08 -16.82 3.26
N GLU A 91 -0.86 -15.98 4.26
CA GLU A 91 -1.96 -15.36 5.02
C GLU A 91 -2.82 -14.45 4.13
N LEU A 92 -2.20 -13.66 3.25
CA LEU A 92 -2.94 -12.83 2.29
C LEU A 92 -3.79 -13.66 1.32
N ILE A 93 -3.27 -14.81 0.87
CA ILE A 93 -4.02 -15.76 0.04
C ILE A 93 -5.21 -16.34 0.82
N ASP A 94 -5.02 -16.72 2.08
CA ASP A 94 -6.07 -17.25 2.94
C ASP A 94 -7.19 -16.20 3.15
N TYR A 95 -6.84 -14.94 3.43
CA TYR A 95 -7.80 -13.84 3.52
C TYR A 95 -8.48 -13.54 2.17
N ALA A 96 -7.77 -13.61 1.06
CA ALA A 96 -8.36 -13.43 -0.27
C ALA A 96 -9.33 -14.56 -0.63
N ASN A 97 -9.13 -15.76 -0.10
CA ASN A 97 -10.05 -16.87 -0.26
C ASN A 97 -11.35 -16.67 0.55
N GLU A 98 -11.23 -16.13 1.77
CA GLU A 98 -12.35 -15.77 2.63
C GLU A 98 -13.14 -14.57 2.07
N VAL A 99 -12.46 -13.48 1.69
CA VAL A 99 -13.08 -12.27 1.16
C VAL A 99 -12.83 -12.17 -0.34
N LYS A 100 -13.84 -12.55 -1.14
CA LYS A 100 -13.74 -12.53 -2.61
C LYS A 100 -13.44 -11.15 -3.20
N GLY A 101 -13.83 -10.08 -2.50
CA GLY A 101 -13.55 -8.69 -2.88
C GLY A 101 -12.24 -8.11 -2.34
N LEU A 102 -11.30 -8.94 -1.85
CA LEU A 102 -10.00 -8.47 -1.39
C LEU A 102 -9.09 -8.17 -2.59
N VAL A 103 -8.51 -6.97 -2.59
CA VAL A 103 -7.50 -6.50 -3.54
C VAL A 103 -6.27 -6.08 -2.76
N VAL A 104 -5.09 -6.53 -3.20
CA VAL A 104 -3.79 -6.19 -2.60
C VAL A 104 -3.15 -5.06 -3.40
N ILE A 105 -2.65 -4.04 -2.71
CA ILE A 105 -1.95 -2.90 -3.29
C ILE A 105 -0.47 -2.95 -2.95
N ASN A 106 0.37 -2.60 -3.93
CA ASN A 106 1.82 -2.49 -3.80
C ASN A 106 2.51 -3.79 -3.36
N ARG A 107 1.95 -4.95 -3.74
CA ARG A 107 2.55 -6.26 -3.54
C ARG A 107 2.01 -7.22 -4.58
N HIS A 108 2.90 -8.01 -5.19
CA HIS A 108 2.54 -9.01 -6.19
C HIS A 108 2.63 -10.40 -5.58
N ILE A 109 1.55 -11.18 -5.68
CA ILE A 109 1.48 -12.56 -5.21
C ILE A 109 0.98 -13.41 -6.38
N PRO A 110 1.80 -14.29 -6.98
CA PRO A 110 1.46 -15.00 -8.22
C PRO A 110 0.10 -15.73 -8.18
N GLU A 111 -0.23 -16.36 -7.06
CA GLU A 111 -1.44 -17.15 -6.84
C GLU A 111 -2.72 -16.32 -6.86
N ILE A 112 -2.63 -15.03 -6.51
CA ILE A 112 -3.74 -14.07 -6.53
C ILE A 112 -3.43 -12.85 -7.42
N ALA A 113 -2.57 -13.03 -8.43
CA ALA A 113 -2.06 -11.93 -9.27
C ALA A 113 -3.17 -11.05 -9.89
N SER A 114 -4.31 -11.65 -10.24
CA SER A 114 -5.49 -10.93 -10.76
C SER A 114 -6.13 -9.95 -9.77
N ARG A 115 -5.72 -10.00 -8.50
CA ARG A 115 -6.18 -9.14 -7.39
C ARG A 115 -5.06 -8.29 -6.82
N CYS A 116 -3.88 -8.30 -7.45
CA CYS A 116 -2.76 -7.47 -7.07
C CYS A 116 -2.69 -6.25 -7.99
N ILE A 117 -2.58 -5.07 -7.41
CA ILE A 117 -2.24 -3.83 -8.11
C ILE A 117 -0.88 -3.40 -7.56
N SER A 118 0.17 -3.64 -8.34
CA SER A 118 1.55 -3.35 -7.95
C SER A 118 2.30 -2.59 -9.04
N LEU A 119 3.40 -1.97 -8.64
CA LEU A 119 4.35 -1.32 -9.54
C LEU A 119 5.59 -2.21 -9.69
N ASP A 120 6.30 -2.04 -10.80
CA ASP A 120 7.64 -2.59 -10.97
C ASP A 120 8.65 -1.58 -10.43
N ASN A 121 8.99 -1.70 -9.14
CA ASN A 121 9.89 -0.77 -8.46
C ASN A 121 11.30 -0.81 -9.05
N TYR A 122 11.79 -2.00 -9.42
CA TYR A 122 13.09 -2.18 -10.05
C TYR A 122 13.15 -1.43 -11.37
N LYS A 123 12.20 -1.68 -12.27
CA LYS A 123 12.17 -1.03 -13.58
C LYS A 123 11.94 0.46 -13.46
N GLY A 124 11.10 0.89 -12.51
CA GLY A 124 10.88 2.31 -12.22
C GLY A 124 12.17 3.03 -11.82
N ALA A 125 12.94 2.43 -10.91
CA ALA A 125 14.22 2.98 -10.49
C ALA A 125 15.27 2.97 -11.61
N TYR A 126 15.38 1.85 -12.34
CA TYR A 126 16.27 1.74 -13.50
C TYR A 126 16.01 2.85 -14.52
N MET A 127 14.74 3.04 -14.91
CA MET A 127 14.35 4.08 -15.87
C MET A 127 14.62 5.49 -15.36
N ALA A 128 14.41 5.75 -14.06
CA ALA A 128 14.70 7.05 -13.46
C ALA A 128 16.21 7.36 -13.48
N THR A 129 17.04 6.37 -13.14
CA THR A 129 18.50 6.50 -13.17
C THR A 129 19.03 6.65 -14.59
N GLU A 130 18.55 5.85 -15.53
CA GLU A 130 18.90 5.96 -16.95
C GLU A 130 18.56 7.35 -17.50
N HIS A 131 17.43 7.92 -17.09
CA HIS A 131 17.06 9.29 -17.48
C HIS A 131 18.09 10.32 -16.99
N LEU A 132 18.54 10.23 -15.73
CA LEU A 132 19.57 11.13 -15.19
C LEU A 132 20.91 10.98 -15.94
N ILE A 133 21.31 9.75 -16.24
CA ILE A 133 22.53 9.47 -17.01
C ILE A 133 22.42 10.07 -18.42
N ALA A 134 21.27 9.92 -19.08
CA ALA A 134 21.01 10.50 -20.39
C ALA A 134 21.04 12.04 -20.40
N GLN A 135 20.80 12.68 -19.26
CA GLN A 135 21.00 14.13 -19.08
C GLN A 135 22.47 14.52 -18.83
N GLY A 136 23.39 13.55 -18.78
CA GLY A 136 24.82 13.77 -18.58
C GLY A 136 25.29 13.69 -17.13
N HIS A 137 24.44 13.25 -16.19
CA HIS A 137 24.84 13.05 -14.80
C HIS A 137 25.63 11.75 -14.63
N SER A 138 26.80 11.84 -13.99
CA SER A 138 27.66 10.69 -13.67
C SER A 138 27.91 10.47 -12.18
N GLN A 139 27.50 11.43 -11.35
CA GLN A 139 27.57 11.35 -9.89
C GLN A 139 26.15 11.41 -9.36
N ILE A 140 25.54 10.24 -9.16
CA ILE A 140 24.15 10.09 -8.77
C ILE A 140 24.13 9.36 -7.43
N ALA A 141 23.35 9.89 -6.48
CA ALA A 141 23.09 9.25 -5.20
C ALA A 141 21.66 8.72 -5.15
N CYS A 142 21.45 7.65 -4.39
CA CYS A 142 20.17 7.02 -4.12
C CYS A 142 19.86 7.17 -2.62
N ILE A 143 18.75 7.85 -2.31
CA ILE A 143 18.22 7.95 -0.95
C ILE A 143 17.10 6.91 -0.82
N ALA A 144 17.38 5.84 -0.09
CA ALA A 144 16.51 4.69 0.08
C ALA A 144 15.79 4.71 1.45
N SER A 145 14.72 3.93 1.56
CA SER A 145 13.95 3.83 2.81
C SER A 145 14.66 2.93 3.82
N SER A 146 14.70 3.34 5.09
CA SER A 146 15.15 2.55 6.24
C SER A 146 14.23 1.37 6.56
N HIS A 147 13.04 1.31 5.98
CA HIS A 147 12.09 0.23 6.22
C HIS A 147 12.55 -1.06 5.55
N GLN A 148 12.40 -2.19 6.26
CA GLN A 148 12.71 -3.52 5.73
C GLN A 148 11.58 -4.02 4.83
N ILE A 149 11.44 -3.41 3.66
CA ILE A 149 10.43 -3.74 2.65
C ILE A 149 11.09 -3.95 1.28
N SER A 150 10.53 -4.89 0.51
CA SER A 150 11.05 -5.25 -0.82
C SER A 150 11.14 -4.04 -1.77
N ASP A 151 10.25 -3.06 -1.63
CA ASP A 151 10.22 -1.87 -2.49
C ASP A 151 11.55 -1.10 -2.46
N SER A 152 12.17 -0.98 -1.28
CA SER A 152 13.43 -0.26 -1.10
C SER A 152 14.56 -1.01 -1.80
N GLU A 153 14.64 -2.33 -1.57
CA GLU A 153 15.64 -3.23 -2.16
C GLU A 153 15.52 -3.28 -3.69
N GLU A 154 14.31 -3.41 -4.22
CA GLU A 154 14.05 -3.43 -5.66
C GLU A 154 14.48 -2.11 -6.34
N ARG A 155 14.24 -0.97 -5.70
CA ARG A 155 14.65 0.34 -6.24
C ARG A 155 16.16 0.53 -6.22
N VAL A 156 16.82 0.15 -5.12
CA VAL A 156 18.29 0.19 -5.02
C VAL A 156 18.90 -0.69 -6.12
N ALA A 157 18.41 -1.92 -6.29
CA ALA A 157 18.90 -2.82 -7.34
C ALA A 157 18.72 -2.22 -8.76
N GLY A 158 17.56 -1.59 -9.04
CA GLY A 158 17.32 -0.93 -10.32
C GLY A 158 18.27 0.24 -10.58
N PHE A 159 18.56 1.03 -9.55
CA PHE A 159 19.55 2.12 -9.60
C PHE A 159 20.96 1.58 -9.88
N GLU A 160 21.42 0.59 -9.11
CA GLU A 160 22.77 0.01 -9.24
C GLU A 160 22.99 -0.60 -10.63
N ASP A 161 22.00 -1.35 -11.12
CA ASP A 161 22.07 -1.98 -12.44
C ASP A 161 22.09 -0.95 -13.57
N ALA A 162 21.33 0.15 -13.46
CA ALA A 162 21.36 1.24 -14.44
C ALA A 162 22.73 1.94 -14.49
N MET A 163 23.34 2.19 -13.33
CA MET A 163 24.69 2.77 -13.24
C MET A 163 25.72 1.84 -13.90
N LYS A 164 25.68 0.55 -13.55
CA LYS A 164 26.57 -0.48 -14.10
C LYS A 164 26.40 -0.67 -15.60
N ALA A 165 25.17 -0.70 -16.10
CA ALA A 165 24.87 -0.87 -17.52
C ALA A 165 25.43 0.28 -18.38
N ASN A 166 25.58 1.47 -17.80
CA ASN A 166 26.17 2.64 -18.45
C ASN A 166 27.66 2.84 -18.14
N GLY A 167 28.31 1.86 -17.49
CA GLY A 167 29.73 1.91 -17.18
C GLY A 167 30.13 2.95 -16.13
N ILE A 168 29.18 3.37 -15.27
CA ILE A 168 29.44 4.32 -14.19
C ILE A 168 29.77 3.55 -12.91
N GLU A 169 30.93 3.82 -12.34
CA GLU A 169 31.36 3.21 -11.08
C GLU A 169 30.56 3.78 -9.91
N LEU A 170 29.98 2.90 -9.09
CA LEU A 170 29.24 3.27 -7.90
C LEU A 170 30.20 3.76 -6.81
N ASN A 171 29.99 4.97 -6.31
CA ASN A 171 30.66 5.42 -5.11
C ASN A 171 30.11 4.63 -3.90
N PRO A 172 30.95 4.03 -3.03
CA PRO A 172 30.48 3.30 -1.85
C PRO A 172 29.54 4.07 -0.91
N HIS A 173 29.53 5.40 -0.99
CA HIS A 173 28.69 6.30 -0.20
C HIS A 173 27.56 6.94 -1.01
N CYS A 174 27.24 6.41 -2.20
CA CYS A 174 26.14 6.95 -3.02
C CYS A 174 24.76 6.44 -2.61
N ILE A 175 24.66 5.49 -1.68
CA ILE A 175 23.39 4.98 -1.19
C ILE A 175 23.29 5.28 0.30
N GLU A 176 22.25 6.03 0.67
CA GLU A 176 21.95 6.40 2.06
C GLU A 176 20.52 5.98 2.42
N TYR A 177 20.31 5.61 3.68
CA TYR A 177 19.04 5.07 4.16
C TYR A 177 18.40 6.01 5.19
N GLY A 178 17.14 6.36 4.99
CA GLY A 178 16.43 7.32 5.83
C GLY A 178 14.96 6.96 6.01
N GLU A 179 14.34 7.50 7.05
CA GLU A 179 12.90 7.39 7.21
C GLU A 179 12.20 8.03 6.00
N PRO A 180 11.16 7.39 5.42
CA PRO A 180 10.48 7.87 4.21
C PRO A 180 9.53 9.03 4.51
N ASN A 181 10.05 10.08 5.16
CA ASN A 181 9.35 11.29 5.52
C ASN A 181 10.24 12.53 5.25
N ASN A 182 9.67 13.72 5.36
CA ASN A 182 10.39 14.96 5.08
C ASN A 182 11.62 15.17 5.98
N GLN A 183 11.60 14.68 7.23
CA GLN A 183 12.72 14.82 8.15
C GLN A 183 13.88 13.91 7.76
N GLY A 184 13.60 12.64 7.46
CA GLY A 184 14.59 11.67 7.00
C GLY A 184 15.29 12.13 5.71
N GLY A 185 14.54 12.69 4.77
CA GLY A 185 15.11 13.27 3.55
C GLY A 185 15.93 14.55 3.75
N SER A 186 15.79 15.27 4.87
CA SER A 186 16.55 16.50 5.15
C SER A 186 17.88 16.26 5.87
N GLN A 187 18.10 15.05 6.38
CA GLN A 187 19.28 14.69 7.18
C GLN A 187 20.40 14.02 6.37
N GLN A 188 20.22 13.89 5.05
CA GLN A 188 21.14 13.24 4.13
C GLN A 188 21.79 14.23 3.16
#